data_AF-A0A077MFR4-F1
#
_entry.id   AF-A0A077MFR4-F1
#
_cell.length_a   1.000
_cell.length_b   1.000
_cell.length_c   1.000
_cell.angle_alpha   90.00
_cell.angle_beta   90.00
_cell.angle_gamma   90.00
#
_symmetry.space_group_name_H-M   'P 1'
#
loop_
_entity.id
_entity.type
_entity.pdbx_description
1 polymer ?
#
loop_
_entity_poly.entity_id
_entity_poly.type
_entity_poly.pdbx_seq_one_letter_code
_entity_poly.pdbx_strand_id
1 'polypeptide(L)'
;MLPEGGRAVVHRFIPGSGINLEALGPDSALVAEIGTELARIHNLEPELLENAGLETYAADTYRRRHLSDLDRAAASGRVPPTLLGRWEQALENVAIWQFAPTPIHGGIDGRHLLVEVRDAEPKITGITGWRRAKVADPADDFAAIVRDCEPDTTTEIARAYAQARSTRPDRHLLTRAQVIGEFGYVTNLFDALAQGYPDRVREATGWLEQLADDVGDTELIR
;
A
#
# COMPACT_ATOMS: atom_id res chain seq x y z
N MET A 1 30.60 -20.94 -0.10
CA MET A 1 30.66 -20.84 1.38
C MET A 1 31.50 -19.63 1.70
N LEU A 2 30.96 -18.63 2.40
CA LEU A 2 31.74 -17.47 2.82
C LEU A 2 32.75 -17.92 3.91
N PRO A 3 33.95 -17.31 3.97
CA PRO A 3 35.05 -17.77 4.83
C PRO A 3 34.72 -17.88 6.33
N GLU A 4 33.68 -17.18 6.78
CA GLU A 4 33.30 -17.07 8.20
C GLU A 4 32.03 -17.86 8.56
N GLY A 5 31.48 -18.61 7.60
CA GLY A 5 30.14 -19.17 7.70
C GLY A 5 29.05 -18.11 7.42
N GLY A 6 27.90 -18.58 6.94
CA GLY A 6 26.78 -17.71 6.55
C GLY A 6 25.97 -18.31 5.41
N ARG A 7 24.74 -17.81 5.22
CA ARG A 7 23.87 -18.16 4.10
C ARG A 7 23.84 -16.99 3.13
N ALA A 8 24.03 -17.27 1.85
CA ALA A 8 23.81 -16.31 0.78
C ALA A 8 22.65 -16.81 -0.07
N VAL A 9 21.73 -15.92 -0.41
CA VAL A 9 20.68 -16.16 -1.40
C VAL A 9 21.02 -15.29 -2.60
N VAL A 10 21.15 -15.91 -3.76
CA VAL A 10 21.37 -15.22 -5.03
C VAL A 10 20.19 -15.51 -5.94
N HIS A 11 19.75 -14.48 -6.67
CA HIS A 11 18.73 -14.61 -7.70
C HIS A 11 19.24 -13.96 -8.98
N ARG A 12 18.57 -14.25 -10.09
CA ARG A 12 18.84 -13.57 -11.35
C ARG A 12 18.52 -12.09 -11.22
N PHE A 13 19.40 -11.24 -11.72
CA PHE A 13 19.14 -9.80 -11.79
C PHE A 13 17.86 -9.53 -12.58
N ILE A 14 16.97 -8.71 -12.01
CA ILE A 14 15.75 -8.24 -12.66
C ILE A 14 16.08 -6.83 -13.18
N PRO A 15 16.10 -6.62 -14.50
CA PRO A 15 16.51 -5.34 -15.06
C PRO A 15 15.42 -4.28 -14.89
N GLY A 16 15.79 -3.00 -14.98
CA GLY A 16 14.88 -1.87 -14.83
C GLY A 16 15.13 -1.03 -13.58
N SER A 17 14.40 0.07 -13.50
CA SER A 17 14.46 1.04 -12.40
C SER A 17 13.06 1.30 -11.85
N GLY A 18 12.99 1.66 -10.56
CA GLY A 18 11.75 2.13 -9.96
C GLY A 18 11.21 3.39 -10.67
N ILE A 19 9.89 3.56 -10.61
CA ILE A 19 9.20 4.71 -11.20
C ILE A 19 8.84 5.74 -10.12
N ASN A 20 8.61 6.98 -10.56
CA ASN A 20 7.96 7.99 -9.73
C ASN A 20 6.45 7.99 -10.02
N LEU A 21 5.64 7.60 -9.03
CA LEU A 21 4.18 7.56 -9.16
C LEU A 21 3.56 8.95 -9.33
N GLU A 22 4.16 9.99 -8.74
CA GLU A 22 3.71 11.39 -8.87
C GLU A 22 3.87 11.94 -10.29
N ALA A 23 4.83 11.39 -11.06
CA ALA A 23 5.09 11.79 -12.43
C ALA A 23 4.30 10.94 -13.45
N LEU A 24 3.48 9.99 -12.99
CA LEU A 24 2.76 9.07 -13.86
C LEU A 24 1.44 9.70 -14.34
N GLY A 25 1.42 10.12 -15.61
CA GLY A 25 0.21 10.62 -16.25
C GLY A 25 -0.78 9.49 -16.63
N PRO A 26 -2.08 9.81 -16.75
CA PRO A 26 -3.14 8.83 -16.99
C PRO A 26 -3.02 8.11 -18.34
N ASP A 27 -2.43 8.76 -19.35
CA ASP A 27 -2.23 8.21 -20.70
C ASP A 27 -0.97 7.33 -20.83
N SER A 28 -0.22 7.14 -19.74
CA SER A 28 0.99 6.32 -19.76
C SER A 28 0.66 4.85 -20.02
N ALA A 29 1.41 4.20 -20.89
CA ALA A 29 1.29 2.75 -21.15
C ALA A 29 1.44 1.90 -19.87
N LEU A 30 2.14 2.41 -18.85
CA LEU A 30 2.32 1.73 -17.56
C LEU A 30 1.05 1.68 -16.72
N VAL A 31 0.09 2.62 -16.89
CA VAL A 31 -1.11 2.71 -16.05
C VAL A 31 -1.93 1.42 -16.11
N ALA A 32 -2.21 0.95 -17.33
CA ALA A 32 -2.95 -0.30 -17.52
C ALA A 32 -2.13 -1.53 -17.06
N GLU A 33 -0.81 -1.49 -17.24
CA GLU A 33 0.09 -2.56 -16.85
C GLU A 33 0.16 -2.72 -15.32
N ILE A 34 0.26 -1.62 -14.56
CA ILE A 34 0.25 -1.61 -13.09
C ILE A 34 -1.04 -2.26 -12.58
N GLY A 35 -2.20 -1.83 -13.07
CA GLY A 35 -3.48 -2.41 -12.66
C GLY A 35 -3.58 -3.90 -12.97
N THR A 36 -3.08 -4.31 -14.15
CA THR A 36 -3.06 -5.72 -14.57
C THR A 36 -2.13 -6.57 -13.69
N GLU A 37 -0.94 -6.08 -13.36
CA GLU A 37 0.00 -6.81 -12.50
C GLU A 37 -0.50 -6.91 -11.05
N LEU A 38 -1.13 -5.87 -10.52
CA LEU A 38 -1.82 -5.97 -9.23
C LEU A 38 -2.93 -7.02 -9.23
N ALA A 39 -3.74 -7.04 -10.29
CA ALA A 39 -4.79 -8.05 -10.43
C ALA A 39 -4.19 -9.45 -10.52
N ARG A 40 -3.07 -9.62 -11.22
CA ARG A 40 -2.33 -10.89 -11.31
C ARG A 40 -1.91 -11.39 -9.93
N ILE A 41 -1.34 -10.53 -9.09
CA ILE A 41 -0.96 -10.88 -7.71
C ILE A 41 -2.20 -11.27 -6.92
N HIS A 42 -3.24 -10.43 -6.93
CA HIS A 42 -4.43 -10.65 -6.12
C HIS A 42 -5.25 -11.85 -6.60
N ASN A 43 -5.08 -12.29 -7.85
CA ASN A 43 -5.75 -13.46 -8.44
C ASN A 43 -5.04 -14.78 -8.08
N LEU A 44 -3.87 -14.74 -7.43
CA LEU A 44 -3.22 -15.95 -6.94
C LEU A 44 -4.10 -16.68 -5.92
N GLU A 45 -3.95 -17.99 -5.85
CA GLU A 45 -4.62 -18.81 -4.83
C GLU A 45 -4.02 -18.48 -3.44
N PRO A 46 -4.83 -18.14 -2.42
CA PRO A 46 -4.36 -17.87 -1.06
C PRO A 46 -3.44 -18.97 -0.50
N GLU A 47 -3.72 -20.23 -0.84
CA GLU A 47 -2.97 -21.41 -0.44
C GLU A 47 -1.49 -21.33 -0.85
N LEU A 48 -1.15 -20.59 -1.91
CA LEU A 48 0.24 -20.40 -2.32
C LEU A 48 1.07 -19.71 -1.23
N LEU A 49 0.50 -18.67 -0.59
CA LEU A 49 1.19 -17.91 0.46
C LEU A 49 1.13 -18.64 1.80
N GLU A 50 0.03 -19.32 2.09
CA GLU A 50 -0.12 -20.15 3.28
C GLU A 50 0.89 -21.30 3.31
N ASN A 51 1.06 -22.00 2.20
CA ASN A 51 2.06 -23.07 2.06
C ASN A 51 3.50 -22.54 2.15
N ALA A 52 3.71 -21.26 1.85
CA ALA A 52 5.00 -20.58 2.06
C ALA A 52 5.19 -20.10 3.51
N GLY A 53 4.19 -20.32 4.39
CA GLY A 53 4.24 -19.93 5.81
C GLY A 53 3.95 -18.45 6.07
N LEU A 54 3.36 -17.74 5.10
CA LEU A 54 3.01 -16.32 5.24
C LEU A 54 1.67 -16.15 5.95
N GLU A 55 1.45 -14.97 6.54
CA GLU A 55 0.26 -14.70 7.33
C GLU A 55 -1.02 -14.58 6.46
N THR A 56 -2.14 -15.07 7.01
CA THR A 56 -3.49 -14.91 6.43
C THR A 56 -4.39 -14.19 7.43
N TYR A 57 -5.09 -13.17 6.96
CA TYR A 57 -6.01 -12.36 7.77
C TYR A 57 -7.41 -12.35 7.17
N ALA A 58 -8.41 -12.66 8.02
CA ALA A 58 -9.79 -12.32 7.73
C ALA A 58 -10.01 -10.80 7.82
N ALA A 59 -10.97 -10.28 7.05
CA ALA A 59 -11.21 -8.84 6.91
C ALA A 59 -11.43 -8.11 8.25
N ASP A 60 -12.29 -8.66 9.11
CA ASP A 60 -12.59 -8.09 10.43
C ASP A 60 -11.37 -8.11 11.37
N THR A 61 -10.56 -9.18 11.31
CA THR A 61 -9.29 -9.24 12.06
C THR A 61 -8.30 -8.20 11.54
N TYR A 62 -8.22 -8.00 10.23
CA TYR A 62 -7.32 -7.01 9.64
C TYR A 62 -7.73 -5.57 10.02
N ARG A 63 -9.04 -5.26 9.95
CA ARG A 63 -9.58 -3.99 10.44
C ARG A 63 -9.27 -3.74 11.92
N ARG A 64 -9.44 -4.75 12.79
CA ARG A 64 -9.09 -4.62 14.22
C ARG A 64 -7.62 -4.29 14.44
N ARG A 65 -6.72 -4.73 13.57
CA ARG A 65 -5.30 -4.35 13.64
C ARG A 65 -5.11 -2.87 13.36
N HIS A 66 -5.78 -2.34 12.34
CA HIS A 66 -5.76 -0.89 12.08
C HIS A 66 -6.34 -0.07 13.24
N LEU A 67 -7.41 -0.54 13.90
CA LEU A 67 -7.91 0.09 15.13
C LEU A 67 -6.87 0.07 16.25
N SER A 68 -6.17 -1.06 16.45
CA SER A 68 -5.09 -1.11 17.44
C SER A 68 -3.92 -0.19 17.09
N ASP A 69 -3.60 -0.01 15.81
CA ASP A 69 -2.58 0.94 15.37
C ASP A 69 -3.04 2.39 15.56
N LEU A 70 -4.34 2.69 15.39
CA LEU A 70 -4.94 3.97 15.71
C LEU A 70 -4.82 4.30 17.20
N ASP A 71 -5.13 3.34 18.08
CA ASP A 71 -5.00 3.52 19.54
C ASP A 71 -3.54 3.85 19.93
N ARG A 72 -2.57 3.16 19.30
CA ARG A 72 -1.15 3.44 19.49
C ARG A 72 -0.75 4.80 18.96
N ALA A 73 -1.33 5.22 17.84
CA ALA A 73 -1.10 6.52 17.23
C ALA A 73 -1.60 7.63 18.16
N ALA A 74 -2.80 7.49 18.71
CA ALA A 74 -3.35 8.39 19.72
C ALA A 74 -2.49 8.44 20.99
N ALA A 75 -2.09 7.28 21.51
CA ALA A 75 -1.26 7.18 22.71
C ALA A 75 0.13 7.81 22.55
N SER A 76 0.62 7.97 21.32
CA SER A 76 1.89 8.68 21.06
C SER A 76 1.82 10.17 21.41
N GLY A 77 0.62 10.77 21.41
CA GLY A 77 0.40 12.19 21.61
C GLY A 77 0.97 13.09 20.50
N ARG A 78 1.34 12.52 19.35
CA ARG A 78 2.00 13.23 18.24
C ARG A 78 1.15 13.31 16.97
N VAL A 79 0.02 12.64 16.94
CA VAL A 79 -0.89 12.66 15.79
C VAL A 79 -1.95 13.75 16.00
N PRO A 80 -2.19 14.63 15.01
CA PRO A 80 -3.26 15.61 15.09
C PRO A 80 -4.64 14.98 15.40
N PRO A 81 -5.43 15.55 16.34
CA PRO A 81 -6.74 15.00 16.70
C PRO A 81 -7.74 14.90 15.53
N THR A 82 -7.63 15.81 14.56
CA THR A 82 -8.47 15.80 13.34
C THR A 82 -8.26 14.53 12.53
N LEU A 83 -7.01 14.11 12.35
CA LEU A 83 -6.68 12.85 11.68
C LEU A 83 -7.17 11.63 12.48
N LEU A 84 -6.98 11.63 13.81
CA LEU A 84 -7.45 10.54 14.66
C LEU A 84 -8.97 10.33 14.52
N GLY A 85 -9.77 11.41 14.61
CA GLY A 85 -11.22 11.32 14.46
C GLY A 85 -11.66 10.89 13.05
N ARG A 86 -11.01 11.43 12.01
CA ARG A 86 -11.24 11.05 10.61
C ARG A 86 -10.99 9.55 10.37
N TRP A 87 -9.90 9.04 10.93
CA TRP A 87 -9.54 7.62 10.81
C TRP A 87 -10.43 6.71 11.66
N GLU A 88 -10.80 7.13 12.87
CA GLU A 88 -11.75 6.42 13.73
C GLU A 88 -13.09 6.23 13.01
N GLN A 89 -13.68 7.31 12.48
CA GLN A 89 -14.93 7.26 11.72
C GLN A 89 -14.87 6.27 10.55
N ALA A 90 -13.75 6.25 9.82
CA ALA A 90 -13.58 5.35 8.69
C ALA A 90 -13.38 3.89 9.10
N LEU A 91 -12.64 3.64 10.19
CA LEU A 91 -12.41 2.29 10.73
C LEU A 91 -13.66 1.69 11.39
N GLU A 92 -14.48 2.52 12.03
CA GLU A 92 -15.74 2.10 12.65
C GLU A 92 -16.84 1.81 11.62
N ASN A 93 -16.75 2.38 10.41
CA ASN A 93 -17.70 2.07 9.34
C ASN A 93 -17.49 0.67 8.75
N VAL A 94 -18.10 -0.32 9.40
CA VAL A 94 -18.00 -1.74 9.03
C VAL A 94 -18.30 -2.03 7.56
N ALA A 95 -19.17 -1.23 6.91
CA ALA A 95 -19.58 -1.49 5.54
C ALA A 95 -18.42 -1.39 4.53
N ILE A 96 -17.44 -0.51 4.78
CA ILE A 96 -16.29 -0.37 3.86
C ILE A 96 -15.26 -1.48 4.06
N TRP A 97 -15.31 -2.24 5.16
CA TRP A 97 -14.35 -3.30 5.51
C TRP A 97 -14.81 -4.72 5.18
N GLN A 98 -15.91 -4.87 4.43
CA GLN A 98 -16.41 -6.17 3.96
C GLN A 98 -15.73 -6.60 2.66
N PHE A 99 -14.42 -6.80 2.69
CA PHE A 99 -13.64 -7.23 1.54
C PHE A 99 -13.35 -8.73 1.57
N ALA A 100 -13.05 -9.31 0.40
CA ALA A 100 -12.50 -10.65 0.29
C ALA A 100 -10.97 -10.57 0.38
N PRO A 101 -10.33 -11.17 1.39
CA PRO A 101 -8.87 -11.17 1.47
C PRO A 101 -8.23 -11.86 0.27
N THR A 102 -7.11 -11.32 -0.22
CA THR A 102 -6.36 -11.88 -1.36
C THR A 102 -4.87 -11.90 -1.03
N PRO A 103 -4.07 -12.71 -1.75
CA PRO A 103 -2.63 -12.50 -1.78
C PRO A 103 -2.31 -11.05 -2.17
N ILE A 104 -1.40 -10.44 -1.43
CA ILE A 104 -0.92 -9.07 -1.67
C ILE A 104 0.60 -9.03 -1.57
N HIS A 105 1.20 -8.05 -2.22
CA HIS A 105 2.60 -7.67 -2.02
C HIS A 105 2.80 -7.07 -0.62
N GLY A 106 1.82 -6.27 -0.16
CA GLY A 106 1.75 -5.75 1.20
C GLY A 106 2.20 -4.30 1.36
N GLY A 107 2.14 -3.51 0.29
CA GLY A 107 2.56 -2.12 0.24
C GLY A 107 3.45 -1.81 -0.96
N ILE A 108 2.97 -2.11 -2.17
CA ILE A 108 3.70 -1.76 -3.39
C ILE A 108 3.84 -0.23 -3.50
N ASP A 109 4.97 0.22 -4.04
CA ASP A 109 5.21 1.63 -4.36
C ASP A 109 6.07 1.72 -5.62
N GLY A 110 6.32 2.93 -6.12
CA GLY A 110 7.08 3.15 -7.35
C GLY A 110 8.47 2.51 -7.37
N ARG A 111 9.12 2.34 -6.21
CA ARG A 111 10.45 1.71 -6.10
C ARG A 111 10.40 0.21 -6.31
N HIS A 112 9.25 -0.41 -6.02
CA HIS A 112 9.04 -1.85 -6.17
C HIS A 112 8.75 -2.25 -7.62
N LEU A 113 8.23 -1.33 -8.43
CA LEU A 113 7.85 -1.51 -9.84
C LEU A 113 9.05 -1.22 -10.74
N LEU A 114 9.77 -2.26 -11.17
CA LEU A 114 10.90 -2.10 -12.08
C LEU A 114 10.41 -1.96 -13.52
N VAL A 115 10.89 -0.91 -14.19
CA VAL A 115 10.51 -0.58 -15.57
C VAL A 115 11.75 -0.45 -16.46
N GLU A 116 11.63 -0.95 -17.69
CA GLU A 116 12.55 -0.68 -18.80
C GLU A 116 11.79 -0.17 -20.01
N VAL A 117 12.46 0.63 -20.85
CA VAL A 117 11.94 0.97 -22.18
C VAL A 117 12.30 -0.16 -23.15
N ARG A 118 11.29 -0.80 -23.73
CA ARG A 118 11.40 -1.85 -24.75
C ARG A 118 10.59 -1.46 -25.97
N ASP A 119 11.19 -1.52 -27.15
CA ASP A 119 10.52 -1.16 -28.41
C ASP A 119 9.85 0.23 -28.36
N ALA A 120 10.53 1.20 -27.73
CA ALA A 120 10.07 2.58 -27.48
C ALA A 120 8.89 2.73 -26.51
N GLU A 121 8.45 1.68 -25.83
CA GLU A 121 7.43 1.73 -24.79
C GLU A 121 7.97 1.32 -23.42
N PRO A 122 7.60 2.00 -22.32
CA PRO A 122 7.92 1.53 -20.98
C PRO A 122 7.13 0.24 -20.67
N LYS A 123 7.80 -0.75 -20.08
CA LYS A 123 7.21 -2.02 -19.64
C LYS A 123 7.69 -2.39 -18.24
N ILE A 124 6.80 -2.97 -17.44
CA ILE A 124 7.14 -3.54 -16.14
C ILE A 124 7.92 -4.83 -16.36
N THR A 125 9.13 -4.89 -15.82
CA THR A 125 10.02 -6.04 -15.93
C THR A 125 10.02 -6.90 -14.68
N GLY A 126 9.56 -6.37 -13.56
CA GLY A 126 9.33 -7.14 -12.34
C GLY A 126 8.92 -6.32 -11.13
N ILE A 127 8.50 -7.03 -10.10
CA ILE A 127 8.09 -6.48 -8.81
C ILE A 127 9.03 -7.03 -7.74
N THR A 128 9.61 -6.13 -6.94
CA THR A 128 10.57 -6.47 -5.89
C THR A 128 10.02 -6.14 -4.50
N GLY A 129 10.72 -6.52 -3.41
CA GLY A 129 10.36 -6.08 -2.06
C GLY A 129 9.25 -6.88 -1.34
N TRP A 130 9.10 -8.17 -1.64
CA TRP A 130 8.07 -9.09 -1.12
C TRP A 130 8.09 -9.40 0.39
N ARG A 131 8.77 -8.59 1.23
CA ARG A 131 8.91 -8.87 2.67
C ARG A 131 7.61 -8.73 3.46
N ARG A 132 6.61 -8.04 2.91
CA ARG A 132 5.31 -7.78 3.56
C ARG A 132 4.17 -8.60 2.96
N ALA A 133 4.52 -9.57 2.11
CA ALA A 133 3.58 -10.40 1.40
C ALA A 133 2.76 -11.26 2.37
N LYS A 134 1.46 -11.30 2.15
CA LYS A 134 0.48 -11.94 3.04
C LYS A 134 -0.85 -12.10 2.30
N VAL A 135 -1.81 -12.80 2.90
CA VAL A 135 -3.21 -12.79 2.45
C VAL A 135 -3.98 -11.79 3.33
N ALA A 136 -4.37 -10.66 2.76
CA ALA A 136 -5.05 -9.57 3.49
C ALA A 136 -5.84 -8.65 2.55
N ASP A 137 -6.02 -7.38 2.93
CA ASP A 137 -6.77 -6.39 2.14
C ASP A 137 -6.00 -5.97 0.87
N PRO A 138 -6.57 -6.13 -0.34
CA PRO A 138 -5.97 -5.61 -1.57
C PRO A 138 -5.73 -4.09 -1.56
N ALA A 139 -6.40 -3.35 -0.68
CA ALA A 139 -6.21 -1.92 -0.53
C ALA A 139 -4.78 -1.52 -0.08
N ASP A 140 -4.05 -2.40 0.60
CA ASP A 140 -2.63 -2.19 0.96
C ASP A 140 -1.77 -1.87 -0.26
N ASP A 141 -1.99 -2.57 -1.37
CA ASP A 141 -1.22 -2.40 -2.62
C ASP A 141 -1.74 -1.24 -3.49
N PHE A 142 -2.87 -0.63 -3.11
CA PHE A 142 -3.37 0.60 -3.73
C PHE A 142 -3.02 1.85 -2.93
N ALA A 143 -2.56 1.71 -1.68
CA ALA A 143 -2.35 2.83 -0.77
C ALA A 143 -1.37 3.88 -1.31
N ALA A 144 -0.22 3.44 -1.85
CA ALA A 144 0.76 4.35 -2.46
C ALA A 144 0.24 4.94 -3.78
N ILE A 145 -0.53 4.18 -4.56
CA ILE A 145 -1.11 4.68 -5.82
C ILE A 145 -2.08 5.82 -5.52
N VAL A 146 -3.01 5.62 -4.57
CA VAL A 146 -3.99 6.64 -4.17
C VAL A 146 -3.31 7.88 -3.58
N ARG A 147 -2.24 7.69 -2.80
CA ARG A 147 -1.52 8.79 -2.17
C ARG A 147 -0.67 9.59 -3.17
N ASP A 148 0.02 8.91 -4.08
CA ASP A 148 1.09 9.51 -4.89
C ASP A 148 0.66 9.83 -6.32
N CYS A 149 -0.36 9.17 -6.87
CA CYS A 149 -0.83 9.44 -8.24
C CYS A 149 -1.96 10.48 -8.28
N GLU A 150 -2.07 11.17 -9.43
CA GLU A 150 -3.24 12.00 -9.74
C GLU A 150 -4.54 11.18 -9.71
N PRO A 151 -5.71 11.77 -9.34
CA PRO A 151 -6.98 11.04 -9.28
C PRO A 151 -7.37 10.31 -10.57
N ASP A 152 -7.10 10.90 -11.73
CA ASP A 152 -7.41 10.28 -13.03
C ASP A 152 -6.50 9.07 -13.30
N THR A 153 -5.20 9.18 -13.02
CA THR A 153 -4.26 8.06 -13.07
C THR A 153 -4.69 6.92 -12.14
N THR A 154 -5.03 7.24 -10.90
CA THR A 154 -5.53 6.26 -9.92
C THR A 154 -6.78 5.55 -10.44
N THR A 155 -7.71 6.30 -11.04
CA THR A 155 -8.95 5.77 -11.60
C THR A 155 -8.69 4.82 -12.76
N GLU A 156 -7.77 5.14 -13.67
CA GLU A 156 -7.43 4.27 -14.79
C GLU A 156 -6.66 3.01 -14.35
N ILE A 157 -5.76 3.11 -13.37
CA ILE A 157 -5.12 1.93 -12.74
C ILE A 157 -6.19 1.02 -12.14
N ALA A 158 -7.12 1.59 -11.35
CA ALA A 158 -8.21 0.84 -10.73
C ALA A 158 -9.15 0.21 -11.77
N ARG A 159 -9.38 0.87 -12.91
CA ARG A 159 -10.15 0.34 -14.03
C ARG A 159 -9.46 -0.85 -14.67
N ALA A 160 -8.16 -0.74 -14.98
CA ALA A 160 -7.40 -1.84 -15.55
C ALA A 160 -7.33 -3.04 -14.60
N TYR A 161 -7.10 -2.78 -13.32
CA TYR A 161 -7.20 -3.78 -12.25
C TYR A 161 -8.56 -4.46 -12.27
N ALA A 162 -9.65 -3.68 -12.28
CA ALA A 162 -11.00 -4.21 -12.28
C ALA A 162 -11.30 -5.14 -13.47
N GLN A 163 -10.77 -4.83 -14.65
CA GLN A 163 -10.93 -5.64 -15.86
C GLN A 163 -10.14 -6.95 -15.80
N ALA A 164 -8.97 -6.95 -15.15
CA ALA A 164 -8.08 -8.11 -15.06
C ALA A 164 -8.40 -9.05 -13.87
N ARG A 165 -9.27 -8.62 -12.94
CA ARG A 165 -9.68 -9.43 -11.79
C ARG A 165 -10.57 -10.60 -12.19
N SER A 166 -10.33 -11.77 -11.58
CA SER A 166 -11.16 -12.97 -11.78
C SER A 166 -12.52 -12.89 -11.06
N THR A 167 -12.60 -12.08 -10.00
CA THR A 167 -13.81 -11.82 -9.23
C THR A 167 -14.22 -10.36 -9.35
N ARG A 168 -15.50 -10.05 -9.10
CA ARG A 168 -15.96 -8.67 -9.05
C ARG A 168 -15.08 -7.86 -8.07
N PRO A 169 -14.49 -6.74 -8.49
CA PRO A 169 -13.70 -5.88 -7.62
C PRO A 169 -14.54 -5.28 -6.51
N ASP A 170 -13.89 -5.05 -5.37
CA ASP A 170 -14.50 -4.41 -4.23
C ASP A 170 -14.77 -2.92 -4.51
N ARG A 171 -16.02 -2.50 -4.32
CA ARG A 171 -16.47 -1.12 -4.53
C ARG A 171 -15.84 -0.11 -3.57
N HIS A 172 -15.34 -0.57 -2.42
CA HIS A 172 -14.72 0.26 -1.39
C HIS A 172 -13.19 0.18 -1.38
N LEU A 173 -12.58 -0.47 -2.39
CA LEU A 173 -11.13 -0.65 -2.49
C LEU A 173 -10.37 0.69 -2.37
N LEU A 174 -10.72 1.67 -3.20
CA LEU A 174 -10.02 2.96 -3.22
C LEU A 174 -10.29 3.77 -1.94
N THR A 175 -11.49 3.67 -1.37
CA THR A 175 -11.80 4.29 -0.08
C THR A 175 -10.89 3.74 1.02
N ARG A 176 -10.74 2.42 1.12
CA ARG A 176 -9.83 1.81 2.10
C ARG A 176 -8.37 2.11 1.79
N ALA A 177 -7.98 2.13 0.52
CA ALA A 177 -6.62 2.47 0.11
C ALA A 177 -6.25 3.90 0.51
N GLN A 178 -7.20 4.85 0.42
CA GLN A 178 -7.01 6.21 0.94
C GLN A 178 -6.73 6.18 2.45
N VAL A 179 -7.56 5.47 3.23
CA VAL A 179 -7.34 5.34 4.69
C VAL A 179 -5.94 4.76 4.98
N ILE A 180 -5.60 3.65 4.32
CA ILE A 180 -4.31 2.97 4.53
C ILE A 180 -3.13 3.84 4.08
N GLY A 181 -3.29 4.62 3.00
CA GLY A 181 -2.30 5.59 2.52
C GLY A 181 -2.01 6.67 3.55
N GLU A 182 -3.06 7.22 4.16
CA GLU A 182 -2.93 8.19 5.27
C GLU A 182 -2.29 7.54 6.53
N PHE A 183 -2.64 6.29 6.86
CA PHE A 183 -1.99 5.55 7.96
C PHE A 183 -0.51 5.24 7.70
N GLY A 184 -0.06 5.28 6.45
CA GLY A 184 1.36 5.14 6.10
C GLY A 184 2.25 6.13 6.85
N TYR A 185 1.77 7.34 7.12
CA TYR A 185 2.50 8.36 7.89
C TYR A 185 2.69 7.97 9.37
N VAL A 186 1.72 7.28 9.96
CA VAL A 186 1.82 6.73 11.32
C VAL A 186 2.88 5.64 11.38
N THR A 187 2.98 4.81 10.34
CA THR A 187 4.04 3.77 10.26
C THR A 187 5.42 4.41 10.28
N ASN A 188 5.64 5.48 9.51
CA ASN A 188 6.89 6.24 9.51
C ASN A 188 7.21 6.84 10.89
N LEU A 189 6.20 7.36 11.59
CA LEU A 189 6.35 7.86 12.95
C LEU A 189 6.77 6.75 13.93
N PHE A 190 6.14 5.58 13.87
CA PHE A 190 6.50 4.45 14.72
C PHE A 190 7.92 3.95 14.46
N ASP A 191 8.33 3.86 13.21
CA ASP A 191 9.69 3.49 12.84
C ASP A 191 10.71 4.52 13.36
N ALA A 192 10.41 5.82 13.25
CA ALA A 192 11.25 6.89 13.76
C ALA A 192 11.37 6.85 15.30
N LEU A 193 10.26 6.60 16.01
CA LEU A 193 10.23 6.44 17.46
C LEU A 193 11.02 5.22 17.92
N ALA A 194 10.86 4.07 17.24
CA ALA A 194 11.56 2.84 17.58
C ALA A 194 13.08 2.96 17.40
N GLN A 195 13.52 3.74 16.41
CA GLN A 195 14.95 4.00 16.17
C GLN A 195 15.52 5.08 17.10
N GLY A 196 14.67 5.87 17.77
CA GLY A 196 15.08 6.90 18.72
C GLY A 196 15.78 8.10 18.09
N TYR A 197 15.54 8.40 16.81
CA TYR A 197 16.13 9.54 16.10
C TYR A 197 15.23 10.78 16.20
N PRO A 198 15.55 11.79 17.04
CA PRO A 198 14.63 12.90 17.29
C PRO A 198 14.29 13.69 16.04
N ASP A 199 15.23 13.78 15.09
CA ASP A 199 15.04 14.52 13.85
C ASP A 199 14.02 13.84 12.93
N ARG A 200 14.08 12.51 12.81
CA ARG A 200 13.10 11.71 12.07
C ARG A 200 11.72 11.75 12.72
N VAL A 201 11.66 11.77 14.05
CA VAL A 201 10.39 11.91 14.77
C VAL A 201 9.76 13.28 14.47
N ARG A 202 10.55 14.35 14.46
CA ARG A 202 10.05 15.70 14.09
C ARG A 202 9.57 15.74 12.65
N GLU A 203 10.33 15.18 11.72
CA GLU A 203 9.96 15.10 10.30
C GLU A 203 8.63 14.33 10.10
N ALA A 204 8.52 13.13 10.68
CA ALA A 204 7.28 12.34 10.59
C ALA A 204 6.07 13.05 11.23
N THR A 205 6.29 13.77 12.33
CA THR A 205 5.23 14.58 12.97
C THR A 205 4.83 15.74 12.05
N GLY A 206 5.79 16.43 11.42
CA GLY A 206 5.51 17.52 10.48
C GLY A 206 4.74 17.07 9.24
N TRP A 207 5.00 15.85 8.73
CA TRP A 207 4.18 15.29 7.65
C TRP A 207 2.74 14.98 8.07
N LEU A 208 2.52 14.56 9.31
CA LEU A 208 1.17 14.36 9.85
C LEU A 208 0.44 15.70 10.03
N GLU A 209 1.14 16.75 10.45
CA GLU A 209 0.59 18.11 10.52
C GLU A 209 0.19 18.62 9.13
N GLN A 210 1.07 18.47 8.14
CA GLN A 210 0.77 18.83 6.76
C GLN A 210 -0.43 18.05 6.21
N LEU A 211 -0.48 16.74 6.46
CA LEU A 211 -1.62 15.92 6.04
C LEU A 211 -2.93 16.39 6.67
N ALA A 212 -2.90 16.77 7.95
CA ALA A 212 -4.07 17.31 8.65
C ALA A 212 -4.57 18.62 8.01
N ASP A 213 -3.65 19.49 7.60
CA ASP A 213 -3.97 20.74 6.90
C ASP A 213 -4.55 20.47 5.49
N ASP A 214 -3.98 19.52 4.76
CA ASP A 214 -4.38 19.18 3.39
C ASP A 214 -5.78 18.56 3.33
N VAL A 215 -6.13 17.66 4.28
CA VAL A 215 -7.44 17.00 4.29
C VAL A 215 -8.54 17.90 4.86
N GLY A 216 -8.20 18.79 5.79
CA GLY A 216 -9.15 19.65 6.49
C GLY A 216 -10.35 18.88 7.05
N ASP A 217 -11.56 19.41 6.82
CA ASP A 217 -12.84 18.81 7.23
C ASP A 217 -13.42 17.84 6.19
N THR A 218 -12.65 17.45 5.18
CA THR A 218 -13.12 16.47 4.19
C THR A 218 -13.40 15.16 4.89
N GLU A 219 -14.48 14.45 4.54
CA GLU A 219 -14.75 13.09 5.03
C GLU A 219 -14.15 12.03 4.10
N LEU A 220 -13.66 10.91 4.67
CA LEU A 220 -13.15 9.77 3.88
C LEU A 220 -14.27 9.02 3.16
N ILE A 221 -15.47 9.07 3.74
CA ILE A 221 -16.63 8.29 3.32
C ILE A 221 -17.79 9.26 3.12
N ARG A 222 -18.35 9.29 1.91
CA ARG A 222 -19.57 10.04 1.58
C ARG A 222 -20.78 9.10 1.54
#